data_AF-A0A1M4MKH2-F1
#
_entry.id   AF-A0A1M4MKH2-F1
#
_cell.length_a   1.000
_cell.length_b   1.000
_cell.length_c   1.000
_cell.angle_alpha   90.00
_cell.angle_beta   90.00
_cell.angle_gamma   90.00
#
_symmetry.space_group_name_H-M   'P 1'
#
loop_
_entity.id
_entity.type
_entity.pdbx_description
1 polymer ?
#
loop_
_entity_poly.entity_id
_entity_poly.type
_entity_poly.pdbx_seq_one_letter_code
_entity_poly.pdbx_strand_id
1 'polypeptide(L)' 'MASAEALTELRMNGVFVQEAPVLQKGDAFYTSADLFSGGAFQENLVADLIAEA' A
#
# COMPACT_ATOMS: atom_id res chain seq x y z
N MET A 1 16.58 -9.45 17.54
CA MET A 1 17.11 -8.07 17.43
C MET A 1 16.47 -7.45 16.21
N ALA A 2 15.81 -6.30 16.33
CA ALA A 2 15.27 -5.58 15.16
C ALA A 2 16.43 -4.89 14.42
N SER A 3 16.56 -5.10 13.11
CA SER A 3 17.60 -4.49 12.28
C SER A 3 17.29 -3.00 12.03
N ALA A 4 18.27 -2.22 11.58
CA ALA A 4 18.07 -0.82 11.23
C ALA A 4 17.00 -0.61 10.13
N GLU A 5 16.75 -1.64 9.32
CA GLU A 5 15.68 -1.68 8.31
C GLU A 5 14.27 -1.69 8.92
N ALA A 6 14.11 -2.11 10.18
CA ALA A 6 12.81 -2.12 10.87
C ALA A 6 12.37 -0.74 11.42
N LEU A 7 13.15 0.33 11.20
CA LEU A 7 13.00 1.62 11.92
C LEU A 7 12.33 2.74 11.13
N THR A 8 11.89 2.52 9.88
CA THR A 8 11.26 3.59 9.06
C THR A 8 9.76 3.41 8.94
N GLU A 9 9.06 3.49 10.08
CA GLU A 9 7.60 3.49 10.11
C GLU A 9 7.06 4.91 9.86
N LEU A 10 6.08 5.02 8.96
CA LEU A 10 5.32 6.24 8.74
C LEU A 10 4.00 6.19 9.53
N ARG A 11 3.62 7.32 10.13
CA ARG A 11 2.36 7.44 10.87
C ARG A 11 1.28 8.04 9.98
N MET A 12 0.25 7.26 9.65
CA MET A 12 -0.94 7.73 8.93
C MET A 12 -2.22 7.38 9.69
N ASN A 13 -3.06 8.37 9.99
CA ASN A 13 -4.34 8.20 10.70
C ASN A 13 -4.25 7.34 11.98
N GLY A 14 -3.13 7.40 12.70
CA GLY A 14 -2.90 6.63 13.93
C GLY A 14 -2.38 5.20 13.73
N VAL A 15 -2.19 4.77 12.48
CA VAL A 15 -1.60 3.48 12.11
C VAL A 15 -0.13 3.67 11.70
N PHE A 16 0.72 2.75 12.16
CA PHE A 16 2.12 2.65 11.73
C PHE A 16 2.17 1.76 10.49
N VAL A 17 2.74 2.27 9.42
CA VAL A 17 2.92 1.54 8.16
C VAL A 17 4.39 1.58 7.76
N GLN A 18 4.86 0.49 7.14
CA GLN A 18 6.26 0.38 6.69
C GLN A 18 6.53 1.19 5.41
N GLU A 19 5.48 1.54 4.67
CA GLU A 19 5.57 2.35 3.45
C GLU A 19 4.35 3.27 3.34
N ALA A 20 4.50 4.40 2.66
CA ALA A 20 3.40 5.33 2.46
C ALA A 20 2.37 4.71 1.48
N PRO A 21 1.07 4.67 1.81
CA PRO A 21 0.05 4.38 0.83
C PRO A 21 0.07 5.44 -0.27
N VAL A 22 -0.13 4.97 -1.50
CA VAL A 22 -0.11 5.79 -2.71
C VAL A 22 -1.50 5.94 -3.32
N LEU A 23 -2.45 5.11 -2.88
CA LEU A 23 -3.85 5.14 -3.30
C LEU A 23 -4.77 4.89 -2.09
N GLN A 24 -5.86 5.65 -1.99
CA GLN A 24 -6.95 5.42 -1.05
C GLN A 24 -8.26 5.27 -1.82
N LYS A 25 -9.04 4.21 -1.53
CA LYS A 25 -10.41 4.02 -2.03
C LYS A 25 -11.33 3.74 -0.85
N GLY A 26 -12.22 4.68 -0.53
CA GLY A 26 -13.01 4.64 0.70
C GLY A 26 -12.09 4.60 1.92
N ASP A 27 -12.22 3.56 2.74
CA ASP A 27 -11.39 3.33 3.92
C ASP A 27 -10.18 2.41 3.66
N ALA A 28 -10.02 1.90 2.44
CA ALA A 28 -8.90 1.06 2.05
C ALA A 28 -7.73 1.89 1.53
N PHE A 29 -6.53 1.51 1.93
CA PHE A 29 -5.27 2.12 1.49
C PHE A 29 -4.41 1.05 0.79
N TYR A 30 -3.80 1.42 -0.32
CA TYR A 30 -2.94 0.56 -1.12
C TYR A 30 -1.55 1.17 -1.23
N THR A 31 -0.54 0.34 -1.03
CA THR A 31 0.86 0.72 -1.14
C THR A 31 1.40 0.50 -2.54
N SER A 32 2.66 0.88 -2.75
CA SER A 32 3.33 0.60 -4.03
C SER A 32 3.47 -0.90 -4.26
N ALA A 33 3.75 -1.67 -3.20
CA ALA A 33 3.89 -3.13 -3.28
C ALA A 33 2.56 -3.84 -3.60
N ASP A 34 1.43 -3.30 -3.12
CA ASP A 34 0.10 -3.85 -3.42
C ASP A 34 -0.24 -3.69 -4.91
N LEU A 35 0.07 -2.51 -5.49
CA LEU A 35 -0.26 -2.19 -6.88
C LEU A 35 0.76 -2.78 -7.87
N PHE A 36 2.00 -3.01 -7.44
CA PHE A 36 3.11 -3.46 -8.28
C PHE A 36 3.87 -4.63 -7.63
N SER A 37 3.27 -5.81 -7.61
CA SER A 37 3.92 -7.01 -7.08
C SER A 37 5.15 -7.39 -7.90
N GLY A 38 6.33 -7.40 -7.27
CA GLY A 38 7.60 -7.68 -7.95
C GLY A 38 7.93 -6.67 -9.06
N GLY A 39 7.38 -5.45 -9.00
CA GLY A 39 7.49 -4.43 -10.05
C GLY A 39 6.54 -4.62 -11.22
N ALA A 40 5.72 -5.68 -11.23
CA ALA A 40 4.70 -5.91 -12.24
C ALA A 40 3.35 -5.36 -11.77
N PHE A 41 2.72 -4.54 -12.63
CA PHE A 41 1.43 -3.95 -12.35
C PHE A 41 0.33 -5.00 -12.19
N GLN A 42 -0.47 -4.89 -11.13
CA GLN A 42 -1.57 -5.82 -10.83
C GLN A 42 -2.86 -5.40 -11.55
N GLU A 43 -2.95 -5.72 -12.85
CA GLU A 43 -4.07 -5.30 -13.71
C GLU A 43 -5.45 -5.69 -13.16
N ASN A 44 -5.63 -6.94 -12.71
CA ASN A 44 -6.92 -7.43 -12.21
C ASN A 44 -7.35 -6.67 -10.95
N LEU A 45 -6.43 -6.47 -10.00
CA LEU A 45 -6.70 -5.71 -8.78
C LEU A 45 -7.20 -4.31 -9.12
N VAL A 46 -6.48 -3.60 -9.99
CA VAL A 46 -6.86 -2.23 -10.35
C VAL A 46 -8.14 -2.18 -11.18
N ALA A 47 -8.38 -3.16 -12.05
CA ALA A 47 -9.62 -3.27 -12.79
C ALA A 47 -10.83 -3.41 -11.84
N ASP A 48 -10.72 -4.26 -10.82
CA ASP A 48 -11.77 -4.43 -9.80
C ASP A 48 -11.99 -3.13 -9.00
N LEU A 49 -10.90 -2.44 -8.64
CA LEU A 49 -10.99 -1.14 -7.96
C LEU A 49 -11.76 -0.09 -8.77
N ILE A 50 -11.63 -0.10 -10.10
CA ILE A 50 -12.33 0.81 -11.00
C ILE A 50 -13.77 0.35 -11.26
N ALA A 51 -14.01 -0.95 -11.39
CA ALA A 51 -15.32 -1.50 -11.75
C ALA A 51 -16.38 -1.31 -10.64
N GLU A 52 -15.94 -1.23 -9.38
CA GLU A 52 -16.80 -0.97 -8.21
C GLU A 52 -17.08 0.54 -7.97
N ALA A 53 -16.83 1.43 -8.94
CA ALA A 53 -17.03 2.89 -8.82
C ALA A 53 -18.42 3.38 -9.27
#